data_AF-A0A7S3FDZ9-F1
#
_entry.id   AF-A0A7S3FDZ9-F1
#
_cell.length_a   1.000
_cell.length_b   1.000
_cell.length_c   1.000
_cell.angle_alpha   90.00
_cell.angle_beta   90.00
_cell.angle_gamma   90.00
#
_symmetry.space_group_name_H-M   'P 1'
#
loop_
_entity.id
_entity.type
_entity.pdbx_description
1 polymer ?
#
loop_
_entity_poly.entity_id
_entity_poly.type
_entity_poly.pdbx_seq_one_letter_code
_entity_poly.pdbx_strand_id
1 'polypeptide(L)'
;RLDRDGVGEGWRASEPGLQYVLHDDVLGQRYLNASWGPRFARAFGQLALGPIRSDFLRLAYIAEHGGFYADADVCPMGNATLAQLRDLGAPLVIVASQFNGELLNAFFGAVPRHPDLQPLAWAALHHIEAGGREYKNLE
;
A
#
# COMPACT_ATOMS: atom_id res chain seq x y z
N ARG A 1 -13.43 -1.74 -9.49
CA ARG A 1 -13.98 -3.11 -9.52
C ARG A 1 -12.80 -4.05 -9.68
N LEU A 2 -12.58 -4.93 -8.71
CA LEU A 2 -11.59 -6.01 -8.84
C LEU A 2 -12.15 -6.97 -9.89
N ASP A 3 -11.62 -6.88 -11.10
CA ASP A 3 -12.16 -7.50 -12.32
C ASP A 3 -11.39 -8.76 -12.74
N ARG A 4 -10.43 -9.20 -11.93
CA ARG A 4 -9.69 -10.44 -12.11
C ARG A 4 -10.08 -11.45 -11.04
N ASP A 5 -10.61 -12.58 -11.48
CA ASP A 5 -10.77 -13.76 -10.63
C ASP A 5 -9.40 -14.18 -10.08
N GLY A 6 -9.36 -14.64 -8.83
CA GLY A 6 -8.12 -15.13 -8.22
C GLY A 6 -7.24 -14.10 -7.49
N VAL A 7 -7.56 -12.80 -7.55
CA VAL A 7 -6.74 -11.76 -6.89
C VAL A 7 -6.67 -11.99 -5.37
N GLY A 8 -5.45 -12.17 -4.85
CA GLY A 8 -5.19 -12.45 -3.45
C GLY A 8 -5.47 -13.89 -2.98
N GLU A 9 -5.89 -14.80 -3.86
CA GLU A 9 -6.12 -16.21 -3.48
C GLU A 9 -4.81 -16.91 -3.07
N GLY A 10 -3.71 -16.64 -3.78
CA GLY A 10 -2.39 -17.20 -3.45
C GLY A 10 -1.98 -16.83 -2.02
N TRP A 11 -2.17 -15.56 -1.63
CA TRP A 11 -1.94 -15.10 -0.27
C TRP A 11 -2.82 -15.83 0.74
N ARG A 12 -4.14 -15.88 0.52
CA ARG A 12 -5.08 -16.57 1.42
C ARG A 12 -4.77 -18.05 1.61
N ALA A 13 -4.30 -18.72 0.56
CA ALA A 13 -3.90 -20.12 0.62
C ALA A 13 -2.60 -20.30 1.42
N SER A 14 -1.62 -19.39 1.24
CA SER A 14 -0.32 -19.47 1.91
C SER A 14 -0.35 -19.08 3.39
N GLU A 15 -1.20 -18.12 3.78
CA GLU A 15 -1.25 -17.53 5.12
C GLU A 15 -2.69 -17.61 5.67
N PRO A 16 -3.22 -18.83 5.88
CA PRO A 16 -4.59 -18.99 6.38
C PRO A 16 -4.72 -18.43 7.80
N GLY A 17 -5.86 -17.79 8.09
CA GLY A 17 -6.16 -17.25 9.42
C GLY A 17 -5.76 -15.79 9.63
N LEU A 18 -5.13 -15.15 8.65
CA LEU A 18 -4.94 -13.70 8.66
C LEU A 18 -6.21 -12.94 8.22
N GLN A 19 -6.32 -11.69 8.66
CA GLN A 19 -7.29 -10.76 8.11
C GLN A 19 -6.75 -10.18 6.81
N TYR A 20 -7.53 -10.33 5.74
CA TYR A 20 -7.19 -9.79 4.42
C TYR A 20 -8.07 -8.59 4.11
N VAL A 21 -7.43 -7.49 3.74
CA VAL A 21 -8.11 -6.28 3.30
C VAL A 21 -7.69 -5.98 1.87
N LEU A 22 -8.67 -5.98 0.97
CA LEU A 22 -8.46 -5.71 -0.44
C LEU A 22 -9.30 -4.48 -0.82
N HIS A 23 -8.62 -3.45 -1.32
CA HIS A 23 -9.27 -2.23 -1.77
C HIS A 23 -9.29 -2.21 -3.29
N ASP A 24 -10.47 -1.99 -3.85
CA ASP A 24 -10.59 -1.43 -5.19
C ASP A 24 -10.63 0.10 -5.10
N ASP A 25 -10.70 0.79 -6.24
CA ASP A 25 -10.72 2.26 -6.26
C ASP A 25 -11.84 2.88 -5.41
N VAL A 26 -13.03 2.26 -5.38
CA VAL A 26 -14.18 2.77 -4.62
C VAL A 26 -13.92 2.62 -3.12
N LEU A 27 -13.46 1.45 -2.70
CA LEU A 27 -13.13 1.19 -1.31
C LEU A 27 -11.95 2.05 -0.85
N GLY A 28 -10.90 2.16 -1.67
CA GLY A 28 -9.71 2.97 -1.37
C GLY A 28 -10.05 4.45 -1.20
N GLN A 29 -10.87 5.00 -2.11
CA GLN A 29 -11.38 6.37 -2.01
C GLN A 29 -12.15 6.60 -0.69
N ARG A 30 -13.05 5.66 -0.34
CA ARG A 30 -13.84 5.74 0.90
C ARG A 30 -12.96 5.67 2.14
N TYR A 31 -12.00 4.74 2.14
CA TYR A 31 -11.03 4.59 3.23
C TYR A 31 -10.24 5.87 3.45
N LEU A 32 -9.65 6.42 2.39
CA LEU A 32 -8.86 7.65 2.49
C LEU A 32 -9.70 8.83 2.97
N ASN A 33 -10.94 8.96 2.50
CA ASN A 33 -11.84 10.01 2.97
C ASN A 33 -12.16 9.89 4.46
N ALA A 34 -12.39 8.67 4.95
CA ALA A 34 -12.76 8.43 6.33
C ALA A 34 -11.59 8.57 7.32
N SER A 35 -10.41 8.05 6.96
CA SER A 35 -9.27 7.96 7.89
C SER A 35 -8.29 9.14 7.76
N TRP A 36 -8.13 9.68 6.56
CA TRP A 36 -7.15 10.72 6.23
C TRP A 36 -7.79 12.03 5.75
N GLY A 37 -9.11 12.01 5.51
CA GLY A 37 -9.92 13.17 5.18
C GLY A 37 -10.08 13.44 3.66
N PRO A 38 -10.92 14.43 3.30
CA PRO A 38 -11.30 14.69 1.91
C PRO A 38 -10.14 15.09 0.99
N ARG A 39 -9.02 15.60 1.54
CA ARG A 39 -7.84 15.96 0.74
C ARG A 39 -7.13 14.74 0.18
N PHE A 40 -6.89 13.72 1.00
CA PHE A 40 -6.33 12.44 0.56
C PHE A 40 -7.22 11.76 -0.47
N ALA A 41 -8.53 11.74 -0.20
CA ALA A 41 -9.51 11.19 -1.13
C ALA A 41 -9.44 11.92 -2.49
N ARG A 42 -9.41 13.26 -2.50
CA ARG A 42 -9.30 14.03 -3.74
C ARG A 42 -8.01 13.72 -4.51
N ALA A 43 -6.87 13.66 -3.83
CA ALA A 43 -5.58 13.36 -4.44
C ALA A 43 -5.57 11.96 -5.08
N PHE A 44 -6.13 10.96 -4.39
CA PHE A 44 -6.27 9.61 -4.96
C PHE A 44 -7.07 9.60 -6.26
N GLY A 45 -8.16 10.37 -6.33
CA GLY A 45 -8.96 10.52 -7.55
C GLY A 45 -8.25 11.24 -8.71
N GLN A 46 -7.18 12.00 -8.46
CA GLN A 46 -6.39 12.68 -9.49
C GLN A 46 -5.38 11.74 -10.17
N LEU A 47 -5.01 10.65 -9.52
CA LEU A 47 -4.06 9.68 -10.06
C LEU A 47 -4.72 8.89 -11.18
N ALA A 48 -4.13 8.90 -12.37
CA ALA A 48 -4.70 8.25 -13.56
C ALA A 48 -4.42 6.73 -13.60
N LEU A 49 -3.26 6.29 -13.09
CA LEU A 49 -2.80 4.91 -13.21
C LEU A 49 -3.04 4.12 -11.92
N GLY A 50 -3.59 2.91 -12.07
CA GLY A 50 -3.85 1.97 -10.97
C GLY A 50 -2.64 1.68 -10.07
N PRO A 51 -1.42 1.43 -10.62
CA PRO A 51 -0.23 1.24 -9.80
C PRO A 51 0.09 2.45 -8.90
N ILE A 52 0.02 3.66 -9.44
CA ILE A 52 0.30 4.89 -8.68
C ILE A 52 -0.77 5.13 -7.60
N ARG A 53 -2.04 4.83 -7.91
CA ARG A 53 -3.11 4.81 -6.89
C ARG A 53 -2.77 3.85 -5.75
N SER A 54 -2.32 2.65 -6.09
CA SER A 54 -1.92 1.62 -5.13
C SER A 54 -0.75 2.07 -4.26
N ASP A 55 0.25 2.77 -4.81
CA ASP A 55 1.39 3.34 -4.05
C ASP A 55 0.93 4.33 -2.98
N PHE A 56 -0.01 5.21 -3.32
CA PHE A 56 -0.53 6.17 -2.35
C PHE A 56 -1.40 5.51 -1.27
N LEU A 57 -2.28 4.59 -1.69
CA LEU A 57 -3.19 3.91 -0.78
C LEU A 57 -2.45 2.95 0.17
N ARG A 58 -1.48 2.17 -0.32
CA ARG A 58 -0.72 1.22 0.53
C ARG A 58 0.02 1.94 1.65
N LEU A 59 0.62 3.09 1.33
CA LEU A 59 1.36 3.88 2.30
C LEU A 59 0.42 4.43 3.38
N ALA A 60 -0.70 5.05 2.99
CA ALA A 60 -1.69 5.55 3.93
C ALA A 60 -2.31 4.44 4.79
N TYR A 61 -2.61 3.28 4.19
CA TYR A 61 -3.21 2.16 4.92
C TYR A 61 -2.26 1.59 5.98
N ILE A 62 -1.02 1.27 5.59
CA ILE A 62 -0.02 0.71 6.52
C ILE A 62 0.42 1.73 7.55
N ALA A 63 0.52 3.01 7.19
CA ALA A 63 0.84 4.07 8.16
C ALA A 63 -0.21 4.16 9.29
N GLU A 64 -1.48 3.88 9.03
CA GLU A 64 -2.53 3.92 10.05
C GLU A 64 -2.66 2.59 10.81
N HIS A 65 -2.76 1.48 10.08
CA HIS A 65 -3.14 0.19 10.64
C HIS A 65 -1.98 -0.76 10.91
N GLY A 66 -0.80 -0.50 10.34
CA GLY A 66 0.30 -1.45 10.35
C GLY A 66 -0.03 -2.76 9.62
N GLY A 67 0.65 -3.82 10.00
CA GLY A 67 0.55 -5.11 9.33
C GLY A 67 1.48 -5.18 8.13
N PHE A 68 1.11 -5.99 7.13
CA PHE A 68 1.87 -6.16 5.90
C PHE A 68 1.04 -5.72 4.69
N TYR A 69 1.69 -4.99 3.79
CA TYR A 69 1.24 -4.80 2.43
C TYR A 69 1.92 -5.82 1.52
N ALA A 70 1.16 -6.34 0.56
CA ALA A 70 1.68 -7.10 -0.55
C ALA A 70 0.87 -6.82 -1.81
N ASP A 71 1.54 -6.73 -2.96
CA ASP A 71 0.87 -6.76 -4.25
C ASP A 71 0.06 -8.07 -4.36
N ALA A 72 -1.20 -7.94 -4.80
CA ALA A 72 -2.19 -9.01 -4.68
C ALA A 72 -2.02 -10.14 -5.69
N ASP A 73 -1.22 -9.92 -6.74
CA ASP A 73 -0.86 -10.87 -7.78
C ASP A 73 0.54 -11.50 -7.57
N VAL A 74 1.24 -11.12 -6.49
CA VAL A 74 2.49 -11.76 -6.10
C VAL A 74 2.16 -12.97 -5.23
N CYS A 75 2.60 -14.16 -5.66
CA CYS A 75 2.51 -15.36 -4.84
C CYS A 75 3.73 -15.45 -3.92
N PRO A 76 3.57 -15.60 -2.59
CA PRO A 76 4.70 -15.85 -1.72
C PRO A 76 5.35 -17.18 -2.11
N MET A 77 6.56 -17.11 -2.66
CA MET A 77 7.43 -18.25 -2.89
C MET A 77 8.49 -18.23 -1.79
N GLY A 78 8.37 -19.06 -0.75
CA GLY A 78 9.40 -19.05 0.29
C GLY A 78 9.17 -19.92 1.50
N ASN A 79 10.22 -19.93 2.34
CA ASN A 79 10.37 -20.79 3.51
C ASN A 79 9.99 -20.06 4.81
N ALA A 80 9.46 -18.83 4.72
CA ALA A 80 9.16 -17.97 5.85
C ALA A 80 7.72 -17.45 5.77
N THR A 81 7.03 -17.43 6.91
CA THR A 81 5.66 -16.93 7.04
C THR A 81 5.62 -15.49 7.54
N LEU A 82 4.50 -14.80 7.32
CA LEU A 82 4.29 -13.46 7.88
C LEU A 82 4.32 -13.44 9.42
N ALA A 83 3.90 -14.54 10.05
CA ALA A 83 4.03 -14.70 11.50
C ALA A 83 5.50 -14.72 11.95
N GLN A 84 6.36 -15.44 11.23
CA GLN A 84 7.79 -15.46 11.52
C GLN A 84 8.45 -14.08 11.33
N LEU A 85 8.04 -13.33 10.29
CA LEU A 85 8.52 -11.96 10.10
C LEU A 85 8.07 -11.02 11.23
N ARG A 86 6.82 -11.14 11.69
CA ARG A 86 6.31 -10.38 12.85
C ARG A 86 7.12 -10.71 14.10
N ASP A 87 7.45 -11.98 14.32
CA ASP A 87 8.13 -12.44 15.53
C ASP A 87 9.58 -11.96 15.63
N LEU A 88 10.15 -11.40 14.56
CA LEU A 88 11.42 -10.67 14.61
C LEU A 88 11.32 -9.37 15.44
N GLY A 89 10.11 -8.85 15.69
CA GLY A 89 9.88 -7.67 16.52
C GLY A 89 10.34 -6.35 15.90
N ALA A 90 10.63 -6.33 14.59
CA ALA A 90 11.03 -5.12 13.89
C ALA A 90 9.82 -4.17 13.70
N PRO A 91 9.97 -2.85 13.97
CA PRO A 91 8.88 -1.89 13.79
C PRO A 91 8.57 -1.61 12.31
N LEU A 92 9.52 -1.90 11.41
CA LEU A 92 9.44 -1.69 9.98
C LEU A 92 10.21 -2.81 9.26
N VAL A 93 9.59 -3.39 8.24
CA VAL A 93 10.15 -4.42 7.35
C VAL A 93 10.02 -3.91 5.92
N ILE A 94 11.15 -3.81 5.22
CA ILE A 94 11.22 -3.39 3.82
C ILE A 94 12.01 -4.45 3.05
N VAL A 95 11.60 -4.70 1.81
CA VAL A 95 12.32 -5.62 0.92
C VAL A 95 13.24 -4.83 0.00
N ALA A 96 14.48 -5.30 -0.14
CA ALA A 96 15.41 -4.84 -1.14
C ALA A 96 15.52 -5.88 -2.26
N SER A 97 15.60 -5.42 -3.50
CA SER A 97 15.90 -6.23 -4.67
C SER A 97 17.26 -6.92 -4.50
N GLN A 98 17.30 -8.23 -4.71
CA GLN A 98 18.55 -8.99 -4.69
C GLN A 98 19.42 -8.69 -5.93
N PHE A 99 18.85 -8.11 -6.99
CA PHE A 99 19.56 -7.84 -8.23
C PHE A 99 20.42 -6.56 -8.15
N ASN A 100 19.89 -5.51 -7.52
CA ASN A 100 20.51 -4.18 -7.51
C ASN A 100 20.46 -3.46 -6.15
N GLY A 101 19.85 -4.07 -5.13
CA GLY A 101 19.74 -3.48 -3.78
C GLY A 101 18.69 -2.38 -3.65
N GLU A 102 17.92 -2.07 -4.68
CA GLU A 102 16.86 -1.06 -4.62
C GLU A 102 15.74 -1.49 -3.66
N LEU A 103 15.23 -0.53 -2.88
CA LEU A 103 14.08 -0.77 -2.02
C LEU A 103 12.81 -0.89 -2.87
N LEU A 104 12.00 -1.90 -2.56
CA LEU A 104 10.75 -2.18 -3.23
C LEU A 104 9.58 -1.89 -2.29
N ASN A 105 8.53 -1.28 -2.82
CA ASN A 105 7.29 -1.03 -2.08
C ASN A 105 6.18 -2.04 -2.41
N ALA A 106 6.45 -3.02 -3.28
CA ALA A 106 5.54 -4.12 -3.64
C ALA A 106 5.25 -5.07 -2.46
N PHE A 107 6.11 -5.04 -1.43
CA PHE A 107 5.90 -5.70 -0.15
C PHE A 107 6.63 -4.92 0.95
N PHE A 108 5.93 -4.62 2.04
CA PHE A 108 6.53 -4.06 3.25
C PHE A 108 5.58 -4.25 4.44
N GLY A 109 6.09 -4.12 5.66
CA GLY A 109 5.25 -4.16 6.85
C GLY A 109 5.71 -3.16 7.89
N ALA A 110 4.79 -2.73 8.74
CA ALA A 110 5.10 -1.81 9.83
C ALA A 110 4.16 -2.01 11.01
N VAL A 111 4.56 -1.49 12.16
CA VAL A 111 3.63 -1.32 13.28
C VAL A 111 2.62 -0.20 13.00
N PRO A 112 1.40 -0.26 13.57
CA PRO A 112 0.40 0.78 13.40
C PRO A 112 0.91 2.15 13.85
N ARG A 113 0.59 3.22 13.09
CA ARG A 113 1.02 4.59 13.38
C ARG A 113 2.54 4.73 13.54
N HIS A 114 3.29 4.04 12.68
CA HIS A 114 4.74 4.17 12.64
C HIS A 114 5.15 5.64 12.46
N PRO A 115 6.04 6.18 13.33
CA PRO A 115 6.35 7.62 13.37
C PRO A 115 6.87 8.16 12.05
N ASP A 116 7.57 7.33 11.28
CA ASP A 116 8.16 7.74 10.00
C ASP A 116 7.22 7.53 8.79
N LEU A 117 6.22 6.63 8.86
CA LEU A 117 5.34 6.38 7.71
C LEU A 117 4.23 7.42 7.55
N GLN A 118 3.72 7.95 8.67
CA GLN A 118 2.71 8.99 8.66
C GLN A 118 3.19 10.25 7.90
N PRO A 119 4.38 10.81 8.19
CA PRO A 119 4.95 11.89 7.39
C PRO A 119 5.11 11.58 5.90
N LEU A 120 5.45 10.34 5.54
CA LEU A 120 5.57 9.95 4.13
C LEU A 120 4.22 9.97 3.40
N ALA A 121 3.12 9.56 4.05
CA ALA A 121 1.78 9.68 3.47
C ALA A 121 1.40 11.13 3.19
N TRP A 122 1.73 12.06 4.10
CA TRP A 122 1.55 13.50 3.90
C TRP A 122 2.46 14.05 2.79
N ALA A 123 3.72 13.64 2.74
CA ALA A 123 4.64 14.04 1.68
C ALA A 123 4.14 13.58 0.30
N ALA A 124 3.62 12.36 0.20
CA ALA A 124 3.00 11.85 -1.02
C ALA A 124 1.79 12.69 -1.45
N LEU A 125 0.90 13.05 -0.51
CA LEU A 125 -0.21 13.97 -0.78
C LEU A 125 0.30 15.29 -1.38
N HIS A 126 1.31 15.90 -0.75
CA HIS A 126 1.87 17.17 -1.23
C HIS A 126 2.49 17.05 -2.63
N HIS A 127 3.16 15.94 -2.92
CA HIS A 127 3.71 15.68 -4.24
C HIS A 127 2.62 15.54 -5.31
N ILE A 128 1.53 14.83 -5.01
CA ILE A 128 0.37 14.69 -5.91
C ILE A 128 -0.29 16.05 -6.14
N GLU A 129 -0.52 16.83 -5.08
CA GLU A 129 -1.11 18.17 -5.18
C GLU A 129 -0.23 19.15 -5.99
N ALA A 130 1.10 18.98 -5.94
CA ALA A 130 2.04 19.76 -6.75
C ALA A 130 2.04 19.32 -8.22
N GLY A 131 2.11 18.01 -8.49
CA GLY A 131 2.10 17.43 -9.84
C GLY A 131 0.75 17.57 -10.56
N GLY A 132 -0.37 17.62 -9.82
CA GLY A 132 -1.70 17.91 -10.35
C GLY A 132 -1.82 19.27 -11.07
N ARG A 133 -0.84 20.18 -10.89
CA ARG A 133 -0.74 21.42 -11.66
C ARG A 133 -0.14 21.22 -13.06
N GLU A 134 0.72 20.21 -13.24
CA GLU A 134 1.32 19.89 -14.54
C GLU A 134 0.35 19.12 -15.45
N TYR A 135 -0.46 18.21 -14.88
CA TYR A 135 -1.47 17.47 -15.65
C TYR A 135 -2.61 18.35 -16.21
N LYS A 136 -2.86 19.53 -15.62
CA LYS A 136 -3.85 20.50 -16.15
C LYS A 136 -3.37 21.29 -17.38
N ASN A 137 -2.06 21.24 -17.69
CA ASN A 137 -1.49 21.95 -18.84
C ASN A 137 -1.30 21.04 -20.06
N LEU A 138 -1.87 19.83 -20.01
CA LEU A 138 -1.83 18.83 -21.09
C LEU A 138 -3.21 18.58 -21.71
N GLU A 139 -4.23 19.37 -21.33
CA GLU A 139 -5.52 19.49 -22.02
C GLU A 139 -5.56 20.77 -22.87
#